data_AF-A0A4Q3WRJ6-F1
#
_entry.id   AF-A0A4Q3WRJ6-F1
#
_cell.length_a   1.000
_cell.length_b   1.000
_cell.length_c   1.000
_cell.angle_alpha   90.00
_cell.angle_beta   90.00
_cell.angle_gamma   90.00
#
_symmetry.space_group_name_H-M   'P 1'
#
loop_
_entity.id
_entity.type
_entity.pdbx_description
1 polymer ?
#
loop_
_entity_poly.entity_id
_entity_poly.type
_entity_poly.pdbx_seq_one_letter_code
_entity_poly.pdbx_strand_id
1 'polypeptide(L)'
;MKNQSLRRFSALCALSAACALPVLAHSLDKKSMKDLKKSTVNFAHAKSAVVEMNKPMPNFAAPTLDGKGLSKASFKGKMGLFLMADTQCPCVQAVEERVTALAKKYGPKGLRVAYVFSTPGEKPIKIARFMQSHQIPFPAVIDKDQRMLKMLNAQCSSEVYLTDKNGILRYHGRVDDSTFDPKAVKSRDLENAIAAIAQNKKVARSSAPAMGCAIPRI
;
A
#
# COMPACT_ATOMS: atom_id res chain seq x y z
N MET A 1 12.50 -2.38 75.43
CA MET A 1 13.38 -1.28 75.91
C MET A 1 13.63 -0.35 74.72
N LYS A 2 13.01 0.84 74.70
CA LYS A 2 13.64 2.20 74.81
C LYS A 2 14.69 2.44 73.70
N ASN A 3 14.71 3.49 72.87
CA ASN A 3 14.28 4.89 72.95
C ASN A 3 14.24 5.45 71.49
N GLN A 4 13.25 6.26 71.10
CA GLN A 4 13.31 7.73 71.01
C GLN A 4 14.63 8.35 70.48
N SER A 5 14.56 9.08 69.35
CA SER A 5 14.71 10.55 69.38
C SER A 5 14.20 11.20 68.09
N LEU A 6 13.50 12.32 68.30
CA LEU A 6 13.02 13.25 67.29
C LEU A 6 14.19 14.04 66.69
N ARG A 7 14.09 14.41 65.42
CA ARG A 7 14.38 15.79 65.00
C ARG A 7 13.41 16.24 63.91
N ARG A 8 12.70 17.33 64.23
CA ARG A 8 11.89 18.15 63.33
C ARG A 8 12.84 18.90 62.39
N PHE A 9 12.51 18.95 61.10
CA PHE A 9 12.86 20.08 60.24
C PHE A 9 11.67 20.45 59.38
N SER A 10 11.33 21.72 59.45
CA SER A 10 10.21 22.38 58.82
C SER A 10 10.44 22.61 57.33
N ALA A 11 9.33 22.58 56.58
CA ALA A 11 8.95 23.43 55.44
C ALA A 11 9.99 23.73 54.34
N LEU A 12 9.62 23.40 53.09
CA LEU A 12 9.34 24.33 51.98
C LEU A 12 9.10 23.45 50.72
N CYS A 13 7.89 23.48 50.15
CA CYS A 13 7.54 24.32 48.99
C CYS A 13 8.07 23.76 47.66
N ALA A 14 7.15 23.26 46.81
CA ALA A 14 6.99 23.61 45.39
C ALA A 14 6.53 22.42 44.52
N LEU A 15 5.30 22.58 44.03
CA LEU A 15 4.68 22.08 42.81
C LEU A 15 5.48 21.05 41.97
N SER A 16 4.98 19.81 41.92
CA SER A 16 5.18 18.94 40.76
C SER A 16 3.97 19.06 39.83
N ALA A 17 4.20 19.72 38.70
CA ALA A 17 3.23 19.92 37.63
C ALA A 17 2.81 18.58 37.00
N ALA A 18 1.50 18.35 36.92
CA ALA A 18 0.91 17.36 36.03
C ALA A 18 1.13 17.80 34.58
N CYS A 19 2.08 17.18 33.88
CA CYS A 19 2.28 17.40 32.46
C CYS A 19 1.33 16.50 31.67
N ALA A 20 0.07 16.95 31.54
CA ALA A 20 -0.84 16.41 30.55
C ALA A 20 -0.38 16.93 29.18
N LEU A 21 0.28 16.08 28.38
CA LEU A 21 0.58 16.40 26.99
C LEU A 21 -0.73 16.37 26.19
N PRO A 22 -1.17 17.48 25.57
CA PRO A 22 -2.30 17.44 24.66
C PRO A 22 -1.88 16.68 23.42
N VAL A 23 -2.66 15.64 23.10
CA VAL A 23 -2.67 15.00 21.78
C VAL A 23 -3.04 16.09 20.78
N LEU A 24 -2.05 16.68 20.10
CA LEU A 24 -2.30 17.46 18.89
C LEU A 24 -2.78 16.48 17.82
N ALA A 25 -4.10 16.28 17.77
CA ALA A 25 -4.77 15.95 16.53
C ALA A 25 -4.46 17.09 15.55
N HIS A 26 -3.45 16.90 14.70
CA HIS A 26 -3.25 17.74 13.53
C HIS A 26 -4.46 17.54 12.62
N SER A 27 -5.48 18.37 12.82
CA SER A 27 -6.50 18.56 11.81
C SER A 27 -5.78 19.01 10.54
N LEU A 28 -5.83 18.19 9.49
CA LEU A 28 -5.45 18.65 8.18
C LEU A 28 -6.34 19.84 7.84
N ASP A 29 -5.77 21.04 7.88
CA ASP A 29 -6.45 22.28 7.54
C ASP A 29 -7.06 22.14 6.15
N LYS A 30 -8.31 22.59 5.99
CA LYS A 30 -9.03 22.67 4.70
C LYS A 30 -8.20 23.36 3.62
N LYS A 31 -7.26 24.24 4.00
CA LYS A 31 -6.26 24.86 3.12
C LYS A 31 -5.34 23.82 2.46
N SER A 32 -4.84 22.84 3.21
CA SER A 32 -3.99 21.75 2.72
C SER A 32 -4.73 20.85 1.70
N MET A 33 -6.03 20.61 1.92
CA MET A 33 -6.89 19.91 0.94
C MET A 33 -7.17 20.75 -0.32
N LYS A 34 -7.19 22.08 -0.21
CA LYS A 34 -7.40 23.02 -1.32
C LYS A 34 -6.14 23.17 -2.18
N ASP A 35 -4.97 23.08 -1.55
CA ASP A 35 -3.67 23.10 -2.23
C ASP A 35 -3.41 21.78 -2.97
N LEU A 36 -3.90 20.64 -2.46
CA LEU A 36 -3.94 19.36 -3.18
C LEU A 36 -4.77 19.42 -4.47
N LYS A 37 -5.82 20.26 -4.52
CA LYS A 37 -6.62 20.49 -5.74
C LYS A 37 -5.95 21.42 -6.76
N LYS A 38 -4.92 22.18 -6.35
CA LYS A 38 -4.25 23.19 -7.19
C LYS A 38 -2.94 22.72 -7.82
N SER A 39 -2.43 21.54 -7.43
CA SER A 39 -1.31 20.91 -8.14
C SER A 39 -1.82 20.28 -9.44
N THR A 40 -2.04 21.12 -10.45
CA THR A 40 -2.32 20.69 -11.83
C THR A 40 -1.04 20.17 -12.47
N VAL A 41 -0.56 19.03 -11.99
CA VAL A 41 0.16 18.11 -12.87
C VAL A 41 -0.93 17.40 -13.65
N ASN A 42 -1.05 17.71 -14.95
CA ASN A 42 -1.97 17.00 -15.84
C ASN A 42 -1.48 15.57 -16.01
N PHE A 43 -1.86 14.70 -15.07
CA PHE A 43 -1.70 13.27 -15.25
C PHE A 43 -2.77 12.81 -16.23
N ALA A 44 -2.35 12.27 -17.37
CA ALA A 44 -3.25 11.49 -18.21
C ALA A 44 -3.84 10.37 -17.33
N HIS A 45 -5.16 10.23 -17.34
CA HIS A 45 -5.83 9.16 -16.60
C HIS A 45 -6.03 7.96 -17.51
N ALA A 46 -5.86 6.76 -16.97
CA ALA A 46 -6.19 5.53 -17.65
C ALA A 46 -7.05 4.64 -16.75
N LYS A 47 -7.81 3.77 -17.41
CA LYS A 47 -8.58 2.69 -16.80
C LYS A 47 -7.81 1.40 -16.98
N SER A 48 -7.82 0.52 -15.99
CA SER A 48 -7.20 -0.81 -16.11
C SER A 48 -7.81 -1.60 -17.28
N ALA A 49 -7.00 -2.43 -17.92
CA ALA A 49 -7.45 -3.30 -19.00
C ALA A 49 -8.29 -4.47 -18.47
N VAL A 50 -9.00 -5.16 -19.37
CA VAL A 50 -9.50 -6.49 -19.09
C VAL A 50 -8.34 -7.47 -19.19
N VAL A 51 -8.18 -8.33 -18.19
CA VAL A 51 -7.15 -9.36 -18.14
C VAL A 51 -7.76 -10.75 -18.03
N GLU A 52 -7.09 -11.76 -18.56
CA GLU A 52 -7.55 -13.14 -18.46
C GLU A 52 -7.45 -13.66 -17.02
N MET A 53 -8.61 -13.87 -16.39
CA MET A 53 -8.69 -14.40 -15.04
C MET A 53 -8.54 -15.92 -15.01
N ASN A 54 -8.18 -16.47 -13.85
CA ASN A 54 -8.05 -17.91 -13.60
C ASN A 54 -6.93 -18.61 -14.39
N LYS A 55 -5.95 -17.84 -14.88
CA LYS A 55 -4.72 -18.36 -15.47
C LYS A 55 -3.55 -18.23 -14.51
N PRO A 56 -2.54 -19.12 -14.58
CA PRO A 56 -1.29 -18.91 -13.87
C PRO A 56 -0.69 -17.57 -14.26
N MET A 57 -0.27 -16.78 -13.26
CA MET A 57 0.51 -15.59 -13.54
C MET A 57 1.80 -16.01 -14.28
N PRO A 58 2.20 -15.32 -15.38
CA PRO A 58 3.40 -15.69 -16.11
C PRO A 58 4.64 -15.65 -15.21
N ASN A 59 5.68 -16.38 -15.60
CA ASN A 59 6.91 -16.40 -14.83
C ASN A 59 7.62 -15.04 -14.93
N PHE A 60 8.21 -14.58 -13.82
CA PHE A 60 8.97 -13.34 -13.78
C PHE A 60 10.11 -13.44 -12.77
N ALA A 61 11.15 -12.66 -13.03
CA ALA A 61 12.19 -12.29 -12.09
C ALA A 61 12.50 -10.80 -12.32
N ALA A 62 12.49 -10.02 -11.26
CA ALA A 62 12.66 -8.59 -11.34
C ALA A 62 13.54 -8.07 -10.20
N PRO A 63 14.40 -7.06 -10.44
CA PRO A 63 15.20 -6.47 -9.39
C PRO A 63 14.31 -5.67 -8.43
N THR A 64 14.64 -5.74 -7.14
CA THR A 64 14.02 -4.90 -6.12
C THR A 64 14.97 -3.77 -5.73
N LEU A 65 14.42 -2.71 -5.16
CA LEU A 65 15.17 -1.54 -4.69
C LEU A 65 16.27 -1.92 -3.68
N ASP A 66 16.04 -2.95 -2.86
CA ASP A 66 17.01 -3.47 -1.89
C ASP A 66 18.01 -4.49 -2.47
N GLY A 67 17.97 -4.73 -3.79
CA GLY A 67 18.90 -5.60 -4.51
C GLY A 67 18.63 -7.11 -4.36
N LYS A 68 17.69 -7.54 -3.50
CA LYS A 68 17.41 -8.97 -3.28
C LYS A 68 16.70 -9.67 -4.44
N GLY A 69 16.02 -8.88 -5.27
CA GLY A 69 15.19 -9.38 -6.34
C GLY A 69 13.88 -10.00 -5.84
N LEU A 70 12.95 -10.18 -6.78
CA LEU A 70 11.67 -10.81 -6.55
C LEU A 70 11.33 -11.69 -7.76
N SER A 71 10.82 -12.89 -7.50
CA SER A 71 10.39 -13.80 -8.57
C SER A 71 9.04 -14.42 -8.25
N LYS A 72 8.39 -15.03 -9.25
CA LYS A 72 7.19 -15.84 -9.03
C LYS A 72 7.41 -16.91 -7.95
N ALA A 73 8.59 -17.53 -7.91
CA ALA A 73 8.93 -18.55 -6.92
C ALA A 73 8.93 -18.02 -5.48
N SER A 74 9.21 -16.73 -5.26
CA SER A 74 9.16 -16.07 -3.95
C SER A 74 7.75 -16.03 -3.31
N PHE A 75 6.72 -16.39 -4.09
CA PHE A 75 5.32 -16.47 -3.68
C PHE A 75 4.78 -17.91 -3.60
N LYS A 76 5.61 -18.95 -3.77
CA LYS A 76 5.15 -20.35 -3.73
C LYS A 76 4.38 -20.65 -2.44
N GLY A 77 3.14 -21.14 -2.57
CA GLY A 77 2.26 -21.45 -1.43
C GLY A 77 1.69 -20.23 -0.69
N LYS A 78 1.87 -19.02 -1.24
CA LYS A 78 1.42 -17.75 -0.67
C LYS A 78 0.52 -17.02 -1.66
N MET A 79 -0.39 -16.19 -1.16
CA MET A 79 -1.12 -15.26 -2.00
C MET A 79 -0.16 -14.13 -2.39
N GLY A 80 -0.07 -13.80 -3.67
CA GLY A 80 0.75 -12.69 -4.17
C GLY A 80 -0.10 -11.52 -4.60
N LEU A 81 0.11 -10.36 -3.99
CA LEU A 81 -0.50 -9.08 -4.38
C LEU A 81 0.55 -8.16 -4.98
N PHE A 82 0.30 -7.70 -6.20
CA PHE A 82 1.14 -6.76 -6.93
C PHE A 82 0.36 -5.48 -7.16
N LEU A 83 0.88 -4.33 -6.70
CA LEU A 83 0.31 -3.01 -6.96
C LEU A 83 1.19 -2.28 -7.96
N MET A 84 0.62 -1.83 -9.08
CA MET A 84 1.32 -0.91 -9.98
C MET A 84 1.40 0.46 -9.31
N ALA A 85 2.62 0.94 -9.07
CA ALA A 85 2.88 2.12 -8.28
C ALA A 85 3.64 3.18 -9.08
N ASP A 86 3.41 4.43 -8.71
CA ASP A 86 4.12 5.61 -9.21
C ASP A 86 4.24 6.56 -8.02
N THR A 87 5.43 7.11 -7.80
CA THR A 87 5.74 7.91 -6.61
C THR A 87 4.99 9.25 -6.55
N GLN A 88 4.48 9.73 -7.68
CA GLN A 88 3.79 11.03 -7.79
C GLN A 88 2.28 10.88 -8.06
N CYS A 89 1.79 9.65 -8.27
CA CYS A 89 0.39 9.40 -8.51
C CYS A 89 -0.48 9.60 -7.24
N PRO A 90 -1.44 10.55 -7.24
CA PRO A 90 -2.30 10.77 -6.08
C PRO A 90 -3.21 9.57 -5.80
N CYS A 91 -3.58 8.78 -6.81
CA CYS A 91 -4.38 7.57 -6.62
C CYS A 91 -3.62 6.51 -5.81
N VAL A 92 -2.31 6.34 -6.06
CA VAL A 92 -1.46 5.41 -5.29
C VAL A 92 -1.32 5.90 -3.86
N GLN A 93 -1.00 7.18 -3.66
CA GLN A 93 -0.90 7.80 -2.34
C GLN A 93 -2.20 7.66 -1.54
N ALA A 94 -3.36 7.73 -2.20
CA ALA A 94 -4.65 7.59 -1.53
C ALA A 94 -4.97 6.16 -1.10
N VAL A 95 -4.45 5.13 -1.77
CA VAL A 95 -4.79 3.71 -1.49
C VAL A 95 -3.71 2.93 -0.76
N GLU A 96 -2.46 3.40 -0.74
CA GLU A 96 -1.32 2.64 -0.21
C GLU A 96 -1.51 2.26 1.28
N GLU A 97 -2.04 3.16 2.11
CA GLU A 97 -2.27 2.87 3.53
C GLU A 97 -3.26 1.71 3.70
N ARG A 98 -4.31 1.66 2.87
CA ARG A 98 -5.29 0.56 2.86
C ARG A 98 -4.67 -0.74 2.39
N VAL A 99 -3.81 -0.71 1.37
CA VAL A 99 -3.05 -1.89 0.93
C VAL A 99 -2.14 -2.39 2.04
N THR A 100 -1.45 -1.50 2.74
CA THR A 100 -0.58 -1.80 3.88
C THR A 100 -1.37 -2.39 5.06
N ALA A 101 -2.56 -1.87 5.36
CA ALA A 101 -3.46 -2.43 6.36
C ALA A 101 -3.91 -3.87 6.00
N LEU A 102 -4.25 -4.12 4.73
CA LEU A 102 -4.59 -5.46 4.25
C LEU A 102 -3.41 -6.42 4.36
N ALA A 103 -2.21 -5.97 3.99
CA ALA A 103 -0.99 -6.75 4.13
C ALA A 103 -0.71 -7.13 5.59
N LYS A 104 -0.89 -6.20 6.54
CA LYS A 104 -0.78 -6.48 7.98
C LYS A 104 -1.83 -7.49 8.45
N LYS A 105 -3.08 -7.33 8.01
CA LYS A 105 -4.21 -8.20 8.39
C LYS A 105 -4.10 -9.63 7.84
N TYR A 106 -3.63 -9.78 6.60
CA TYR A 106 -3.61 -11.06 5.89
C TYR A 106 -2.20 -11.66 5.71
N GLY A 107 -1.15 -10.95 6.10
CA GLY A 107 0.23 -11.43 6.11
C GLY A 107 0.39 -12.74 6.89
N PRO A 108 -0.12 -12.85 8.14
CA PRO A 108 -0.14 -14.11 8.88
C PRO A 108 -0.92 -15.24 8.17
N LYS A 109 -1.86 -14.89 7.29
CA LYS A 109 -2.65 -15.83 6.47
C LYS A 109 -1.98 -16.16 5.13
N GLY A 110 -0.75 -15.68 4.92
CA GLY A 110 0.07 -15.98 3.75
C GLY A 110 -0.06 -14.98 2.60
N LEU A 111 -0.53 -13.75 2.85
CA LEU A 111 -0.46 -12.67 1.86
C LEU A 111 0.96 -12.09 1.80
N ARG A 112 1.53 -11.99 0.60
CA ARG A 112 2.75 -11.23 0.32
C ARG A 112 2.43 -10.14 -0.69
N VAL A 113 3.00 -8.95 -0.48
CA VAL A 113 2.74 -7.77 -1.29
C VAL A 113 4.03 -7.29 -1.94
N ALA A 114 3.95 -6.80 -3.17
CA ALA A 114 5.02 -6.09 -3.85
C ALA A 114 4.47 -4.87 -4.60
N TYR A 115 5.22 -3.78 -4.56
CA TYR A 115 4.94 -2.56 -5.32
C TYR A 115 5.79 -2.60 -6.60
N VAL A 116 5.21 -2.31 -7.75
CA VAL A 116 5.88 -2.40 -9.06
C VAL A 116 5.94 -1.02 -9.68
N PHE A 117 7.14 -0.50 -9.83
CA PHE A 117 7.42 0.83 -10.40
C PHE A 117 7.91 0.68 -11.83
N SER A 118 7.08 1.07 -12.79
CA SER A 118 7.34 0.92 -14.24
C SER A 118 7.34 2.26 -14.98
N THR A 119 7.19 3.39 -14.29
CA THR A 119 7.16 4.73 -14.89
C THR A 119 8.54 5.10 -15.45
N PRO A 120 8.65 5.44 -16.75
CA PRO A 120 9.94 5.80 -17.36
C PRO A 120 10.58 7.01 -16.67
N GLY A 121 11.89 6.94 -16.44
CA GLY A 121 12.66 8.03 -15.81
C GLY A 121 12.47 8.16 -14.30
N GLU A 122 11.66 7.30 -13.67
CA GLU A 122 11.50 7.29 -12.22
C GLU A 122 12.78 6.78 -11.53
N LYS A 123 13.42 7.66 -10.75
CA LYS A 123 14.73 7.38 -10.14
C LYS A 123 14.57 6.52 -8.88
N PRO A 124 15.43 5.49 -8.64
CA PRO A 124 15.39 4.67 -7.43
C PRO A 124 15.38 5.46 -6.11
N ILE A 125 16.08 6.60 -6.05
CA ILE A 125 16.08 7.46 -4.86
C ILE A 125 14.70 8.08 -4.57
N LYS A 126 13.90 8.39 -5.59
CA LYS A 126 12.52 8.87 -5.40
C LYS A 126 11.62 7.75 -4.88
N ILE A 127 11.79 6.54 -5.42
CA ILE A 127 11.07 5.35 -4.97
C ILE A 127 11.41 5.05 -3.50
N ALA A 128 12.70 5.09 -3.13
CA ALA A 128 13.13 4.90 -1.74
C ALA A 128 12.46 5.90 -0.78
N ARG A 129 12.44 7.19 -1.13
CA ARG A 129 11.80 8.23 -0.33
C ARG A 129 10.29 8.05 -0.23
N PHE A 130 9.63 7.68 -1.33
CA PHE A 130 8.21 7.37 -1.33
C PHE A 130 7.90 6.20 -0.38
N MET A 131 8.59 5.07 -0.54
CA MET A 131 8.40 3.89 0.32
C MET A 131 8.65 4.21 1.80
N GLN A 132 9.68 5.02 2.10
CA GLN A 132 9.99 5.43 3.47
C GLN A 132 8.95 6.39 4.06
N SER A 133 8.58 7.45 3.33
CA SER A 133 7.65 8.48 3.81
C SER A 133 6.24 7.93 4.03
N HIS A 134 5.82 6.97 3.21
CA HIS A 134 4.57 6.23 3.34
C HIS A 134 4.67 4.99 4.24
N GLN A 135 5.85 4.74 4.85
CA GLN A 135 6.09 3.62 5.76
C GLN A 135 5.73 2.25 5.16
N ILE A 136 5.98 2.06 3.85
CA ILE A 136 5.62 0.86 3.10
C ILE A 136 6.74 -0.19 3.29
N PRO A 137 6.51 -1.27 4.06
CA PRO A 137 7.56 -2.21 4.43
C PRO A 137 7.66 -3.39 3.43
N PHE A 138 7.27 -3.17 2.18
CA PHE A 138 7.17 -4.23 1.16
C PHE A 138 8.24 -4.06 0.07
N PRO A 139 8.61 -5.14 -0.63
CA PRO A 139 9.49 -5.05 -1.79
C PRO A 139 8.97 -4.05 -2.83
N ALA A 140 9.85 -3.13 -3.24
CA ALA A 140 9.65 -2.27 -4.40
C ALA A 140 10.41 -2.86 -5.59
N VAL A 141 9.68 -3.37 -6.57
CA VAL A 141 10.22 -3.85 -7.85
C VAL A 141 10.51 -2.65 -8.75
N ILE A 142 11.71 -2.62 -9.33
CA ILE A 142 12.13 -1.61 -10.31
C ILE A 142 12.01 -2.21 -11.72
N ASP A 143 10.88 -1.98 -12.39
CA ASP A 143 10.56 -2.56 -13.70
C ASP A 143 10.98 -1.61 -14.85
N LYS A 144 12.28 -1.34 -14.95
CA LYS A 144 12.84 -0.36 -15.90
C LYS A 144 12.50 -0.66 -17.37
N ASP A 145 12.50 -1.94 -17.72
CA ASP A 145 12.24 -2.42 -19.09
C ASP A 145 10.74 -2.64 -19.36
N GLN A 146 9.88 -2.34 -18.37
CA GLN A 146 8.43 -2.56 -18.42
C GLN A 146 8.03 -4.02 -18.71
N ARG A 147 8.85 -4.99 -18.29
CA ARG A 147 8.57 -6.41 -18.52
C ARG A 147 7.35 -6.84 -17.72
N MET A 148 7.27 -6.46 -16.44
CA MET A 148 6.11 -6.79 -15.62
C MET A 148 4.86 -6.01 -16.07
N LEU A 149 5.00 -4.73 -16.41
CA LEU A 149 3.92 -3.93 -16.96
C LEU A 149 3.32 -4.56 -18.23
N LYS A 150 4.16 -4.96 -19.19
CA LYS A 150 3.73 -5.61 -20.45
C LYS A 150 3.11 -6.99 -20.17
N MET A 151 3.75 -7.79 -19.32
CA MET A 151 3.27 -9.12 -18.91
C MET A 151 1.87 -9.07 -18.26
N LEU A 152 1.64 -8.08 -17.41
CA LEU A 152 0.37 -7.90 -16.70
C LEU A 152 -0.68 -7.15 -17.51
N ASN A 153 -0.30 -6.60 -18.67
CA ASN A 153 -1.10 -5.65 -19.44
C ASN A 153 -1.59 -4.46 -18.60
N ALA A 154 -0.72 -3.98 -17.69
CA ALA A 154 -1.00 -2.84 -16.84
C ALA A 154 -1.15 -1.55 -17.68
N GLN A 155 -2.10 -0.71 -17.28
CA GLN A 155 -2.46 0.55 -17.92
C GLN A 155 -2.32 1.75 -17.00
N CYS A 156 -2.60 1.59 -15.70
CA CYS A 156 -2.65 2.71 -14.76
C CYS A 156 -2.08 2.36 -13.39
N SER A 157 -1.45 3.35 -12.76
CA SER A 157 -1.03 3.25 -11.37
C SER A 157 -2.26 3.08 -10.46
N SER A 158 -2.09 2.40 -9.32
CA SER A 158 -3.13 1.95 -8.36
C SER A 158 -3.92 0.68 -8.73
N GLU A 159 -3.71 0.12 -9.91
CA GLU A 159 -4.29 -1.19 -10.24
C GLU A 159 -3.53 -2.33 -9.52
N VAL A 160 -4.28 -3.34 -9.07
CA VAL A 160 -3.76 -4.49 -8.34
C VAL A 160 -3.97 -5.81 -9.08
N TYR A 161 -3.07 -6.76 -8.83
CA TYR A 161 -3.14 -8.13 -9.29
C TYR A 161 -2.96 -9.07 -8.11
N LEU A 162 -3.92 -9.96 -7.87
CA LEU A 162 -3.93 -10.88 -6.74
C LEU A 162 -3.96 -12.32 -7.24
N THR A 163 -2.96 -13.09 -6.83
CA THR A 163 -2.83 -14.51 -7.07
C THR A 163 -3.18 -15.33 -5.83
N ASP A 164 -3.71 -16.53 -6.04
CA ASP A 164 -3.85 -17.51 -4.97
C ASP A 164 -2.52 -18.22 -4.65
N LYS A 165 -2.56 -19.16 -3.69
CA LYS A 165 -1.40 -19.94 -3.24
C LYS A 165 -0.77 -20.82 -4.33
N ASN A 166 -1.49 -21.07 -5.42
CA ASN A 166 -1.03 -21.82 -6.59
C ASN A 166 -0.48 -20.88 -7.69
N GLY A 167 -0.41 -19.58 -7.43
CA GLY A 167 0.05 -18.58 -8.39
C GLY A 167 -0.95 -18.32 -9.52
N ILE A 168 -2.24 -18.63 -9.32
CA ILE A 168 -3.30 -18.35 -10.29
C ILE A 168 -3.90 -16.98 -10.03
N LEU A 169 -4.04 -16.15 -11.06
CA LEU A 169 -4.67 -14.83 -10.95
C LEU A 169 -6.16 -14.97 -10.62
N ARG A 170 -6.56 -14.50 -9.43
CA ARG A 170 -7.94 -14.59 -8.92
C ARG A 170 -8.64 -13.24 -8.82
N TYR A 171 -7.89 -12.16 -8.72
CA TYR A 171 -8.45 -10.82 -8.74
C TYR A 171 -7.54 -9.81 -9.47
N HIS A 172 -8.13 -8.93 -10.26
CA HIS A 172 -7.46 -7.81 -10.90
C HIS A 172 -8.37 -6.58 -10.87
N GLY A 173 -7.83 -5.42 -10.46
CA GLY A 173 -8.64 -4.21 -10.46
C GLY A 173 -8.26 -3.14 -9.46
N ARG A 174 -9.26 -2.41 -8.97
CA ARG A 174 -9.15 -1.40 -7.92
C ARG A 174 -8.98 -2.01 -6.53
N VAL A 175 -8.55 -1.22 -5.56
CA VAL A 175 -8.51 -1.61 -4.14
C VAL A 175 -9.93 -1.67 -3.56
N ASP A 176 -10.68 -0.59 -3.73
CA ASP A 176 -12.07 -0.43 -3.32
C ASP A 176 -12.78 0.55 -4.28
N ASP A 177 -14.06 0.84 -4.02
CA ASP A 177 -14.87 1.70 -4.86
C ASP A 177 -14.75 3.21 -4.59
N SER A 178 -13.87 3.63 -3.68
CA SER A 178 -13.63 5.04 -3.37
C SER A 178 -12.15 5.33 -3.15
N THR A 179 -11.45 5.64 -4.24
CA THR A 179 -10.01 5.90 -4.24
C THR A 179 -9.61 7.03 -3.30
N PHE A 180 -10.34 8.14 -3.26
CA PHE A 180 -9.91 9.34 -2.53
C PHE A 180 -10.66 9.60 -1.21
N ASP A 181 -11.81 8.96 -0.99
CA ASP A 181 -12.57 9.11 0.25
C ASP A 181 -12.79 7.74 0.92
N PRO A 182 -11.93 7.34 1.86
CA PRO A 182 -12.06 6.09 2.58
C PRO A 182 -13.39 5.93 3.33
N LYS A 183 -14.08 7.04 3.67
CA LYS A 183 -15.38 7.01 4.37
C LYS A 183 -16.54 6.73 3.41
N ALA A 184 -16.37 7.00 2.13
CA ALA A 184 -17.36 6.72 1.09
C ALA A 184 -17.27 5.30 0.50
N VAL A 185 -16.34 4.47 0.99
CA VAL A 185 -16.19 3.08 0.54
C VAL A 185 -17.45 2.28 0.86
N LYS A 186 -18.08 1.73 -0.18
CA LYS A 186 -19.23 0.80 -0.08
C LYS A 186 -18.83 -0.62 -0.47
N SER A 187 -17.82 -0.78 -1.34
CA SER A 187 -17.30 -2.09 -1.74
C SER A 187 -15.79 -2.19 -1.54
N ARG A 188 -15.37 -3.18 -0.76
CA ARG A 188 -13.96 -3.50 -0.47
C ARG A 188 -13.49 -4.65 -1.38
N ASP A 189 -13.50 -4.41 -2.69
CA ASP A 189 -13.34 -5.45 -3.72
C ASP A 189 -12.06 -6.29 -3.52
N LEU A 190 -10.90 -5.65 -3.27
CA LEU A 190 -9.64 -6.36 -3.00
C LEU A 190 -9.67 -7.15 -1.69
N GLU A 191 -10.16 -6.55 -0.60
CA GLU A 191 -10.25 -7.22 0.71
C GLU A 191 -11.14 -8.46 0.64
N ASN A 192 -12.28 -8.35 -0.05
CA ASN A 192 -13.21 -9.46 -0.28
C ASN A 192 -12.54 -10.60 -1.05
N ALA A 193 -11.76 -10.29 -2.09
CA ALA A 193 -11.00 -11.29 -2.84
C ALA A 193 -9.94 -11.98 -1.98
N ILE A 194 -9.15 -11.22 -1.21
CA ILE A 194 -8.15 -11.78 -0.28
C ILE A 194 -8.83 -12.67 0.75
N ALA A 195 -9.94 -12.21 1.34
CA ALA A 195 -10.69 -12.97 2.34
C ALA A 195 -11.24 -14.29 1.79
N ALA A 196 -11.74 -14.30 0.56
CA ALA A 196 -12.21 -15.50 -0.11
C ALA A 196 -11.07 -16.50 -0.32
N ILE A 197 -9.93 -16.08 -0.89
CA ILE A 197 -8.78 -16.96 -1.13
C ILE A 197 -8.23 -17.50 0.20
N ALA A 198 -8.12 -16.66 1.23
CA ALA A 198 -7.66 -17.07 2.56
C ALA A 198 -8.56 -18.15 3.20
N GLN A 199 -9.84 -18.20 2.83
CA GLN A 199 -10.83 -19.19 3.26
C GLN A 199 -11.01 -20.34 2.26
N ASN A 200 -10.19 -20.43 1.20
CA ASN A 200 -10.34 -21.37 0.09
C ASN A 200 -11.72 -21.30 -0.59
N LYS A 201 -12.35 -20.12 -0.60
CA LYS A 201 -13.62 -19.85 -1.28
C LYS A 201 -13.38 -19.22 -2.65
N LYS A 202 -14.36 -19.38 -3.56
CA LYS A 202 -14.37 -18.70 -4.86
C LYS A 202 -14.46 -17.18 -4.66
N VAL A 203 -13.63 -16.44 -5.38
CA VAL A 203 -13.74 -14.97 -5.44
C VAL A 203 -15.00 -14.61 -6.21
N ALA A 204 -15.96 -13.96 -5.54
CA ALA A 204 -17.26 -13.63 -6.13
C ALA A 204 -17.13 -12.59 -7.27
N ARG A 205 -16.29 -11.58 -7.07
CA ARG A 205 -15.95 -10.57 -8.06
C ARG A 205 -14.47 -10.64 -8.37
N SER A 206 -14.10 -11.29 -9.47
CA SER A 206 -12.72 -11.47 -9.89
C SER A 206 -12.13 -10.24 -10.60
N SER A 207 -12.96 -9.26 -10.99
CA SER A 207 -12.47 -8.02 -11.57
C SER A 207 -13.34 -6.80 -11.25
N ALA A 208 -12.69 -5.66 -11.06
CA ALA A 208 -13.30 -4.36 -10.88
C ALA A 208 -12.36 -3.28 -11.44
N PRO A 209 -12.70 -2.54 -12.49
CA PRO A 209 -11.74 -1.63 -13.13
C PRO A 209 -11.10 -0.63 -12.15
N ALA A 210 -9.78 -0.49 -12.22
CA ALA A 210 -9.06 0.58 -11.55
C ALA A 210 -9.02 1.84 -12.41
N MET A 211 -8.85 2.97 -11.75
CA MET A 211 -8.64 4.28 -12.37
C MET A 211 -7.43 4.91 -11.70
N GLY A 212 -6.50 5.42 -12.50
CA GLY A 212 -5.34 6.13 -11.99
C GLY A 212 -4.58 6.86 -13.08
N CYS A 213 -3.38 7.33 -12.73
CA CYS A 213 -2.47 7.92 -13.72
C CYS A 213 -2.06 6.85 -14.73
N ALA A 214 -2.10 7.17 -16.02
CA ALA A 214 -1.60 6.32 -17.07
C ALA A 214 -0.10 6.10 -16.90
N ILE A 215 0.37 4.88 -17.16
CA ILE A 215 1.80 4.57 -17.13
C ILE A 215 2.33 4.70 -18.56
N PRO A 216 3.23 5.68 -18.85
CA PRO A 216 3.79 5.84 -20.19
C PRO A 216 4.54 4.58 -20.63
N ARG A 217 4.38 4.16 -21.89
CA ARG A 217 5.06 2.96 -22.43
C ARG A 217 6.41 3.31 -23.05
N ILE A 218 7.35 2.35 -23.00
CA ILE A 218 8.62 2.35 -23.73
C ILE A 218 8.67 1.28 -24.80
#